data_AF-A0A7S9KP92-F1
#
_entry.id   AF-A0A7S9KP92-F1
#
_cell.length_a   1.000
_cell.length_b   1.000
_cell.length_c   1.000
_cell.angle_alpha   90.00
_cell.angle_beta   90.00
_cell.angle_gamma   90.00
#
_symmetry.space_group_name_H-M   'P 1'
#
loop_
_entity.id
_entity.type
_entity.pdbx_description
1 polymer ?
#
loop_
_entity_poly.entity_id
_entity_poly.type
_entity_poly.pdbx_seq_one_letter_code
_entity_poly.pdbx_strand_id
1 'polypeptide(L)'
;MGPTLRSQAAKDVKFPIVCTTDIDHQILKDLVARDDVVLVAKPDLSKLITGQDELDSFRPPFTEHLPEASETLRKFLDAAKSKNQISRKAFVVLDKTTSEDKRTCQIGTDGREDEDADGLHVAFRCTISSIPPALDAVQQAAEPVKLVRDLRGEAAMIGGVWEKQRADEFRARPKRIHVGDYPVHENWDEYSGPDSPFTETPYYPVFQTAKIGLDTINQFLKETYDQDWGEGDEDEGEEKRAVPGVAFVSSIDEAPYHAGKAAAPLESAPQVPSTLLGASAVECDVIARSRFPAEGSEMNYNRFIVIDEYTEKDKTVIIAGNNEAKGQLLMSRCDFKGALISLVSMEETGLTLEQQCNEAVQEGPGIIHGP
;
A
#
# COMPACT_ATOMS: atom_id res chain seq x y z
N MET A 1 16.92 -28.27 -42.07
CA MET A 1 15.82 -27.28 -42.00
C MET A 1 15.58 -26.99 -40.53
N GLY A 2 16.19 -25.93 -40.00
CA GLY A 2 15.99 -25.52 -38.61
C GLY A 2 14.70 -24.70 -38.49
N PRO A 3 13.95 -24.80 -37.38
CA PRO A 3 12.76 -24.00 -37.20
C PRO A 3 13.18 -22.54 -36.98
N THR A 4 12.81 -21.67 -37.91
CA THR A 4 12.78 -20.22 -37.70
C THR A 4 11.84 -19.93 -36.53
N LEU A 5 12.42 -19.61 -35.37
CA LEU A 5 11.73 -18.88 -34.31
C LEU A 5 11.22 -17.58 -34.95
N ARG A 6 9.91 -17.53 -35.22
CA ARG A 6 9.21 -16.30 -35.54
C ARG A 6 9.49 -15.34 -34.39
N SER A 7 10.28 -14.29 -34.64
CA SER A 7 10.20 -13.10 -33.81
C SER A 7 8.76 -12.62 -33.93
N GLN A 8 7.94 -12.87 -32.90
CA GLN A 8 6.74 -12.08 -32.71
C GLN A 8 7.26 -10.65 -32.54
N ALA A 9 7.12 -9.82 -33.57
CA ALA A 9 7.15 -8.38 -33.38
C ALA A 9 6.20 -8.12 -32.21
N ALA A 10 6.72 -7.58 -31.11
CA ALA A 10 5.87 -7.13 -30.03
C ALA A 10 4.78 -6.27 -30.67
N LYS A 11 3.51 -6.66 -30.50
CA LYS A 11 2.43 -5.74 -30.86
C LYS A 11 2.71 -4.45 -30.10
N ASP A 12 2.68 -3.31 -30.79
CA ASP A 12 2.76 -1.99 -30.15
C ASP A 12 1.49 -1.82 -29.29
N VAL A 13 1.54 -2.38 -28.08
CA VAL A 13 0.47 -2.30 -27.09
C VAL A 13 0.53 -0.91 -26.50
N LYS A 14 -0.59 -0.19 -26.57
CA LYS A 14 -0.72 1.13 -25.97
C LYS A 14 -1.41 1.08 -24.61
N PHE A 15 -0.92 1.86 -23.67
CA PHE A 15 -1.46 1.98 -22.32
C PHE A 15 -2.47 3.13 -22.26
N PRO A 16 -3.71 2.88 -21.81
CA PRO A 16 -4.70 3.92 -21.64
C PRO A 16 -4.33 4.90 -20.55
N ILE A 17 -4.60 6.18 -20.79
CA ILE A 17 -4.59 7.25 -19.79
C ILE A 17 -6.03 7.70 -19.58
N VAL A 18 -6.47 7.57 -18.34
CA VAL A 18 -7.80 7.96 -17.85
C VAL A 18 -7.64 9.23 -17.02
N CYS A 19 -8.37 10.28 -17.37
CA CYS A 19 -8.41 11.53 -16.60
C CYS A 19 -9.74 11.60 -15.85
N THR A 20 -9.71 11.71 -14.52
CA THR A 20 -10.91 11.82 -13.66
C THR A 20 -11.23 13.25 -13.22
N THR A 21 -10.36 14.19 -13.56
CA THR A 21 -10.55 15.64 -13.35
C THR A 21 -9.86 16.41 -14.49
N ASP A 22 -9.92 17.73 -14.44
CA ASP A 22 -9.18 18.61 -15.35
C ASP A 22 -7.68 18.58 -15.02
N ILE A 23 -6.89 18.12 -15.99
CA ILE A 23 -5.44 18.01 -15.88
C ILE A 23 -4.77 19.10 -16.70
N ASP A 24 -3.68 19.64 -16.16
CA ASP A 24 -2.84 20.63 -16.83
C ASP A 24 -2.47 20.17 -18.25
N HIS A 25 -2.75 21.03 -19.23
CA HIS A 25 -2.54 20.74 -20.65
C HIS A 25 -1.09 20.37 -20.96
N GLN A 26 -0.12 20.91 -20.23
CA GLN A 26 1.29 20.59 -20.44
C GLN A 26 1.61 19.16 -20.00
N ILE A 27 1.03 18.68 -18.87
CA ILE A 27 1.17 17.30 -18.41
C ILE A 27 0.62 16.34 -19.47
N LEU A 28 -0.59 16.61 -19.97
CA LEU A 28 -1.21 15.80 -21.01
C LEU A 28 -0.38 15.77 -22.29
N LYS A 29 0.13 16.93 -22.71
CA LYS A 29 0.99 17.07 -23.90
C LYS A 29 2.28 16.25 -23.78
N ASP A 30 2.91 16.27 -22.61
CA ASP A 30 4.15 15.53 -22.34
C ASP A 30 3.90 14.02 -22.29
N LEU A 31 2.75 13.60 -21.77
CA LEU A 31 2.34 12.20 -21.76
C LEU A 31 2.03 11.69 -23.18
N VAL A 32 1.21 12.38 -23.96
CA VAL A 32 0.86 11.91 -25.33
C VAL A 32 1.99 12.09 -26.34
N ALA A 33 3.07 12.77 -25.98
CA ALA A 33 4.29 12.78 -26.78
C ALA A 33 4.96 11.40 -26.85
N ARG A 34 4.53 10.45 -26.01
CA ARG A 34 5.00 9.07 -26.01
C ARG A 34 4.10 8.19 -26.87
N ASP A 35 4.70 7.30 -27.66
CA ASP A 35 3.97 6.43 -28.58
C ASP A 35 3.26 5.25 -27.89
N ASP A 36 3.64 4.96 -26.64
CA ASP A 36 3.18 3.82 -25.85
C ASP A 36 1.93 4.12 -25.02
N VAL A 37 1.43 5.36 -24.97
CA VAL A 37 0.23 5.74 -24.21
C VAL A 37 -0.84 6.37 -25.10
N VAL A 38 -2.11 6.34 -24.66
CA VAL A 38 -3.25 6.97 -25.36
C VAL A 38 -4.25 7.58 -24.39
N LEU A 39 -4.74 8.77 -24.68
CA LEU A 39 -5.79 9.41 -23.88
C LEU A 39 -7.16 8.81 -24.20
N VAL A 40 -7.90 8.46 -23.14
CA VAL A 40 -9.27 7.97 -23.26
C VAL A 40 -10.21 9.18 -23.23
N ALA A 41 -10.78 9.54 -24.38
CA ALA A 41 -11.71 10.69 -24.47
C ALA A 41 -13.18 10.31 -24.30
N LYS A 42 -13.56 9.04 -24.52
CA LYS A 42 -14.91 8.51 -24.25
C LYS A 42 -14.86 7.12 -23.61
N PRO A 43 -15.95 6.66 -22.97
CA PRO A 43 -16.05 5.29 -22.45
C PRO A 43 -15.94 4.24 -23.56
N ASP A 44 -16.28 4.63 -24.80
CA ASP A 44 -16.08 3.83 -26.01
C ASP A 44 -14.66 4.04 -26.56
N LEU A 45 -13.90 2.95 -26.66
CA LEU A 45 -12.54 2.91 -27.22
C LEU A 45 -12.45 3.27 -28.70
N SER A 46 -13.57 3.49 -29.40
CA SER A 46 -13.56 4.09 -30.74
C SER A 46 -13.06 5.54 -30.75
N LYS A 47 -12.99 6.19 -29.58
CA LYS A 47 -12.61 7.61 -29.41
C LYS A 47 -11.44 7.75 -28.44
N LEU A 48 -10.34 7.08 -28.77
CA LEU A 48 -9.04 7.30 -28.15
C LEU A 48 -8.33 8.43 -28.88
N ILE A 49 -7.68 9.32 -28.13
CA ILE A 49 -6.85 10.41 -28.67
C ILE A 49 -5.39 9.99 -28.55
N THR A 50 -4.67 10.00 -29.67
CA THR A 50 -3.27 9.56 -29.76
C THR A 50 -2.28 10.67 -30.14
N GLY A 51 -2.71 11.93 -30.20
CA GLY A 51 -1.87 13.02 -30.72
C GLY A 51 -2.11 14.39 -30.07
N GLN A 52 -1.10 15.25 -30.19
CA GLN A 52 -1.11 16.62 -29.63
C GLN A 52 -2.15 17.53 -30.29
N ASP A 53 -2.44 17.35 -31.58
CA ASP A 53 -3.32 18.24 -32.36
C ASP A 53 -4.81 18.13 -31.95
N GLU A 54 -5.19 17.04 -31.27
CA GLU A 54 -6.56 16.80 -30.82
C GLU A 54 -6.77 17.19 -29.34
N LEU A 55 -5.68 17.58 -28.65
CA LEU A 55 -5.65 17.79 -27.21
C LEU A 55 -6.41 19.05 -26.78
N ASP A 56 -6.42 20.09 -27.62
CA ASP A 56 -7.22 21.32 -27.41
C ASP A 56 -8.75 21.03 -27.36
N SER A 57 -9.18 19.92 -27.96
CA SER A 57 -10.59 19.49 -27.99
C SER A 57 -10.91 18.34 -27.03
N PHE A 58 -9.90 17.87 -26.29
CA PHE A 58 -10.04 16.77 -25.34
C PHE A 58 -11.03 17.14 -24.25
N ARG A 59 -11.91 16.20 -23.92
CA ARG A 59 -12.79 16.27 -22.76
C ARG A 59 -12.66 14.96 -22.01
N PRO A 60 -12.33 14.99 -20.70
CA PRO A 60 -12.28 13.77 -19.91
C PRO A 60 -13.69 13.15 -19.87
N PRO A 61 -13.83 11.83 -20.08
CA PRO A 61 -15.13 11.18 -20.02
C PRO A 61 -15.58 10.83 -18.60
N PHE A 62 -14.70 11.00 -17.63
CA PHE A 62 -14.95 10.71 -16.22
C PHE A 62 -15.31 12.02 -15.52
N THR A 63 -16.39 12.01 -14.77
CA THR A 63 -16.85 13.14 -13.96
C THR A 63 -16.25 13.05 -12.57
N GLU A 64 -16.27 14.15 -11.81
CA GLU A 64 -15.91 14.14 -10.39
C GLU A 64 -16.96 13.42 -9.51
N HIS A 65 -18.10 13.02 -10.10
CA HIS A 65 -19.16 12.31 -9.39
C HIS A 65 -18.85 10.81 -9.31
N LEU A 66 -18.48 10.35 -8.12
CA LEU A 66 -18.00 8.99 -7.83
C LEU A 66 -18.86 7.84 -8.39
N PRO A 67 -20.21 7.85 -8.34
CA PRO A 67 -21.01 6.76 -8.91
C PRO A 67 -20.88 6.68 -10.44
N GLU A 68 -20.86 7.84 -11.11
CA GLU A 68 -20.76 7.93 -12.57
C GLU A 68 -19.33 7.63 -13.04
N ALA A 69 -18.32 8.08 -12.30
CA ALA A 69 -16.92 7.80 -12.57
C ALA A 69 -16.63 6.29 -12.50
N SER A 70 -17.15 5.63 -11.46
CA SER A 70 -17.03 4.17 -11.27
C SER A 70 -17.71 3.38 -12.39
N GLU A 71 -18.95 3.74 -12.76
CA GLU A 71 -19.64 3.09 -13.88
C GLU A 71 -18.90 3.32 -15.21
N THR A 72 -18.34 4.52 -15.40
CA THR A 72 -17.57 4.86 -16.59
C THR A 72 -16.27 4.07 -16.68
N LEU A 73 -15.55 3.90 -15.57
CA LEU A 73 -14.35 3.07 -15.49
C LEU A 73 -14.67 1.62 -15.80
N ARG A 74 -15.75 1.08 -15.23
CA ARG A 74 -16.23 -0.27 -15.53
C ARG A 74 -16.48 -0.48 -17.03
N LYS A 75 -17.23 0.43 -17.67
CA LYS A 75 -17.51 0.38 -19.12
C LYS A 75 -16.24 0.40 -19.94
N PHE A 76 -15.28 1.25 -19.56
CA PHE A 76 -13.98 1.33 -20.22
C PHE A 76 -13.19 0.01 -20.08
N LEU A 77 -13.10 -0.56 -18.88
CA LEU A 77 -12.38 -1.82 -18.63
C LEU A 77 -13.00 -2.97 -19.44
N ASP A 78 -14.33 -3.03 -19.52
CA ASP A 78 -15.03 -4.03 -20.35
C ASP A 78 -14.76 -3.82 -21.85
N ALA A 79 -14.74 -2.58 -22.31
CA ALA A 79 -14.39 -2.27 -23.68
C ALA A 79 -12.93 -2.65 -24.00
N ALA A 80 -11.99 -2.47 -23.07
CA ALA A 80 -10.56 -2.78 -23.25
C ALA A 80 -10.32 -4.26 -23.52
N LYS A 81 -11.15 -5.14 -22.95
CA LYS A 81 -11.12 -6.59 -23.23
C LYS A 81 -11.37 -6.93 -24.70
N SER A 82 -12.01 -6.05 -25.48
CA SER A 82 -12.31 -6.28 -26.90
C SER A 82 -11.23 -5.79 -27.89
N LYS A 83 -10.24 -5.01 -27.43
CA LYS A 83 -9.20 -4.40 -28.28
C LYS A 83 -7.85 -5.07 -28.04
N ASN A 84 -7.19 -5.51 -29.11
CA ASN A 84 -5.89 -6.21 -29.03
C ASN A 84 -4.67 -5.28 -29.05
N GLN A 85 -4.88 -3.98 -29.29
CA GLN A 85 -3.83 -2.95 -29.36
C GLN A 85 -3.74 -2.14 -28.06
N ILE A 86 -4.67 -2.37 -27.12
CA ILE A 86 -4.73 -1.68 -25.84
C ILE A 86 -4.31 -2.66 -24.75
N SER A 87 -3.49 -2.20 -23.81
CA SER A 87 -3.13 -3.03 -22.66
C SER A 87 -4.37 -3.37 -21.85
N ARG A 88 -4.47 -4.64 -21.45
CA ARG A 88 -5.48 -5.14 -20.50
C ARG A 88 -4.91 -5.31 -19.09
N LYS A 89 -3.61 -5.07 -18.92
CA LYS A 89 -2.89 -5.31 -17.67
C LYS A 89 -2.65 -4.03 -16.88
N ALA A 90 -2.55 -2.89 -17.56
CA ALA A 90 -2.26 -1.62 -16.92
C ALA A 90 -2.93 -0.45 -17.63
N PHE A 91 -3.28 0.56 -16.86
CA PHE A 91 -3.67 1.89 -17.32
C PHE A 91 -3.17 2.94 -16.33
N VAL A 92 -3.05 4.19 -16.80
CA VAL A 92 -2.68 5.35 -15.99
C VAL A 92 -3.94 6.09 -15.60
N VAL A 93 -4.04 6.51 -14.34
CA VAL A 93 -5.09 7.44 -13.88
C VAL A 93 -4.46 8.77 -13.49
N LEU A 94 -4.98 9.84 -14.08
CA LEU A 94 -4.68 11.22 -13.72
C LEU A 94 -5.91 11.78 -12.99
N ASP A 95 -5.72 12.12 -11.73
CA ASP A 95 -6.80 12.47 -10.79
C ASP A 95 -6.56 13.84 -10.12
N LYS A 96 -7.36 14.15 -9.10
CA LYS A 96 -7.25 15.38 -8.32
C LYS A 96 -5.85 15.55 -7.74
N THR A 97 -5.27 14.51 -7.15
CA THR A 97 -3.90 14.53 -6.62
C THR A 97 -2.88 14.87 -7.70
N THR A 98 -3.03 14.28 -8.90
CA THR A 98 -2.20 14.64 -10.06
C THR A 98 -2.36 16.10 -10.47
N SER A 99 -3.57 16.64 -10.46
CA SER A 99 -3.84 18.04 -10.80
C SER A 99 -3.21 19.01 -9.79
N GLU A 100 -3.26 18.66 -8.51
CA GLU A 100 -2.72 19.45 -7.40
C GLU A 100 -1.19 19.43 -7.33
N ASP A 101 -0.57 18.24 -7.40
CA ASP A 101 0.88 18.09 -7.22
C ASP A 101 1.69 18.16 -8.53
N LYS A 102 1.02 17.93 -9.68
CA LYS A 102 1.59 17.92 -11.04
C LYS A 102 2.75 16.94 -11.25
N ARG A 103 2.94 15.98 -10.36
CA ARG A 103 4.12 15.13 -10.27
C ARG A 103 3.80 13.66 -10.18
N THR A 104 2.63 13.30 -9.68
CA THR A 104 2.27 11.90 -9.42
C THR A 104 1.03 11.48 -10.20
N CYS A 105 0.88 10.19 -10.44
CA CYS A 105 -0.28 9.55 -11.08
C CYS A 105 -0.50 8.16 -10.49
N GLN A 106 -1.65 7.54 -10.76
CA GLN A 106 -1.86 6.12 -10.41
C GLN A 106 -1.52 5.25 -11.61
N ILE A 107 -0.94 4.08 -11.33
CA ILE A 107 -0.89 2.95 -12.25
C ILE A 107 -1.84 1.89 -11.71
N GLY A 108 -2.89 1.60 -12.47
CA GLY A 108 -3.96 0.67 -12.09
C GLY A 108 -4.00 -0.57 -12.96
N THR A 109 -4.51 -1.68 -12.40
CA THR A 109 -4.88 -2.91 -13.10
C THR A 109 -6.33 -3.27 -12.79
N ASP A 110 -7.03 -3.91 -13.73
CA ASP A 110 -8.39 -4.43 -13.49
C ASP A 110 -8.35 -5.44 -12.33
N GLY A 111 -9.01 -5.12 -11.23
CA GLY A 111 -9.03 -5.90 -10.00
C GLY A 111 -10.24 -6.83 -9.88
N ARG A 112 -11.22 -6.71 -10.78
CA ARG A 112 -12.56 -7.33 -10.62
C ARG A 112 -12.56 -8.87 -10.70
N GLU A 113 -11.45 -9.48 -11.11
CA GLU A 113 -11.30 -10.94 -11.20
C GLU A 113 -10.47 -11.52 -10.04
N ASP A 114 -9.99 -10.69 -9.13
CA ASP A 114 -9.19 -11.08 -7.95
C ASP A 114 -10.11 -11.13 -6.72
N GLU A 115 -10.16 -12.28 -6.05
CA GLU A 115 -11.04 -12.51 -4.89
C GLU A 115 -10.63 -11.67 -3.67
N ASP A 116 -9.35 -11.34 -3.58
CA ASP A 116 -8.77 -10.55 -2.49
C ASP A 116 -8.76 -9.04 -2.82
N ALA A 117 -9.18 -8.63 -4.02
CA ALA A 117 -9.19 -7.22 -4.43
C ALA A 117 -10.54 -6.59 -4.11
N ASP A 118 -10.50 -5.48 -3.37
CA ASP A 118 -11.67 -4.64 -3.18
C ASP A 118 -11.65 -3.44 -4.14
N GLY A 119 -12.78 -3.23 -4.82
CA GLY A 119 -12.98 -2.16 -5.81
C GLY A 119 -12.78 -2.56 -7.29
N LEU A 120 -12.93 -1.57 -8.18
CA LEU A 120 -12.87 -1.79 -9.63
C LEU A 120 -11.46 -2.07 -10.16
N HIS A 121 -10.44 -1.55 -9.46
CA HIS A 121 -9.06 -1.67 -9.85
C HIS A 121 -8.16 -1.63 -8.62
N VAL A 122 -7.02 -2.29 -8.70
CA VAL A 122 -5.94 -2.18 -7.72
C VAL A 122 -4.91 -1.23 -8.30
N ALA A 123 -4.41 -0.29 -7.51
CA ALA A 123 -3.48 0.72 -7.98
C ALA A 123 -2.33 0.99 -7.01
N PHE A 124 -1.27 1.60 -7.56
CA PHE A 124 -0.24 2.27 -6.77
C PHE A 124 0.02 3.66 -7.34
N ARG A 125 0.43 4.59 -6.47
CA ARG A 125 0.82 5.95 -6.88
C ARG A 125 2.29 5.95 -7.28
N CYS A 126 2.62 6.57 -8.41
CA CYS A 126 3.98 6.72 -8.89
C CYS A 126 4.25 8.14 -9.40
N THR A 127 5.53 8.50 -9.52
CA THR A 127 5.94 9.73 -10.21
C THR A 127 5.66 9.61 -11.71
N ILE A 128 5.23 10.71 -12.35
CA ILE A 128 4.94 10.76 -13.80
C ILE A 128 6.16 10.31 -14.62
N SER A 129 7.37 10.67 -14.20
CA SER A 129 8.62 10.23 -14.83
C SER A 129 8.85 8.70 -14.75
N SER A 130 8.20 8.02 -13.81
CA SER A 130 8.31 6.57 -13.59
C SER A 130 7.18 5.77 -14.25
N ILE A 131 6.24 6.41 -14.96
CA ILE A 131 5.22 5.74 -15.78
C ILE A 131 5.82 4.67 -16.72
N PRO A 132 6.83 4.96 -17.58
CA PRO A 132 7.38 3.95 -18.49
C PRO A 132 7.83 2.65 -17.78
N PRO A 133 8.76 2.69 -16.81
CA PRO A 133 9.21 1.46 -16.16
C PRO A 133 8.12 0.77 -15.35
N ALA A 134 7.14 1.51 -14.81
CA ALA A 134 5.99 0.94 -14.12
C ALA A 134 5.09 0.13 -15.07
N LEU A 135 4.69 0.74 -16.19
CA LEU A 135 3.84 0.09 -17.20
C LEU A 135 4.52 -1.13 -17.81
N ASP A 136 5.83 -1.04 -18.10
CA ASP A 136 6.61 -2.17 -18.60
C ASP A 136 6.63 -3.34 -17.61
N ALA A 137 6.82 -3.06 -16.32
CA ALA A 137 6.81 -4.09 -15.29
C ALA A 137 5.45 -4.82 -15.21
N VAL A 138 4.35 -4.06 -15.14
CA VAL A 138 2.99 -4.63 -15.07
C VAL A 138 2.63 -5.39 -16.34
N GLN A 139 3.04 -4.90 -17.51
CA GLN A 139 2.81 -5.58 -18.77
C GLN A 139 3.50 -6.95 -18.86
N GLN A 140 4.70 -7.08 -18.28
CA GLN A 140 5.48 -8.31 -18.26
C GLN A 140 5.04 -9.30 -17.16
N ALA A 141 4.30 -8.84 -16.15
CA ALA A 141 3.85 -9.66 -15.04
C ALA A 141 2.91 -10.79 -15.47
N ALA A 142 3.09 -11.98 -14.90
CA ALA A 142 2.13 -13.08 -15.02
C ALA A 142 0.85 -12.80 -14.20
N GLU A 143 1.01 -12.16 -13.04
CA GLU A 143 -0.04 -11.80 -12.09
C GLU A 143 -0.03 -10.27 -11.88
N PRO A 144 -0.71 -9.48 -12.73
CA PRO A 144 -0.66 -8.02 -12.67
C PRO A 144 -1.14 -7.43 -11.35
N VAL A 145 -2.23 -7.96 -10.78
CA VAL A 145 -2.77 -7.53 -9.48
C VAL A 145 -1.75 -7.71 -8.37
N LYS A 146 -1.16 -8.92 -8.30
CA LYS A 146 -0.08 -9.24 -7.36
C LYS A 146 1.08 -8.26 -7.47
N LEU A 147 1.58 -8.00 -8.69
CA LEU A 147 2.68 -7.07 -8.90
C LEU A 147 2.32 -5.63 -8.53
N VAL A 148 1.11 -5.18 -8.83
CA VAL A 148 0.64 -3.84 -8.45
C VAL A 148 0.61 -3.68 -6.94
N ARG A 149 0.17 -4.70 -6.19
CA ARG A 149 0.27 -4.72 -4.71
C ARG A 149 1.72 -4.66 -4.25
N ASP A 150 2.61 -5.44 -4.86
CA ASP A 150 4.05 -5.42 -4.52
C ASP A 150 4.68 -4.04 -4.77
N LEU A 151 4.32 -3.38 -5.88
CA LEU A 151 4.79 -2.02 -6.20
C LEU A 151 4.18 -0.96 -5.27
N ARG A 152 2.94 -1.13 -4.81
CA ARG A 152 2.34 -0.30 -3.75
C ARG A 152 3.09 -0.46 -2.43
N GLY A 153 3.41 -1.70 -2.04
CA GLY A 153 4.21 -1.96 -0.85
C GLY A 153 5.63 -1.39 -0.95
N GLU A 154 6.26 -1.48 -2.12
CA GLU A 154 7.54 -0.82 -2.38
C GLU A 154 7.42 0.71 -2.30
N ALA A 155 6.35 1.29 -2.82
CA ALA A 155 6.06 2.72 -2.70
C ALA A 155 6.00 3.14 -1.21
N ALA A 156 5.31 2.38 -0.36
CA ALA A 156 5.24 2.63 1.08
C ALA A 156 6.64 2.66 1.73
N MET A 157 7.49 1.69 1.40
CA MET A 157 8.87 1.60 1.89
C MET A 157 9.80 2.71 1.38
N ILE A 158 9.43 3.41 0.29
CA ILE A 158 10.18 4.56 -0.24
C ILE A 158 9.41 5.89 -0.08
N GLY A 159 8.56 6.00 0.94
CA GLY A 159 7.93 7.28 1.31
C GLY A 159 6.59 7.56 0.63
N GLY A 160 5.86 6.53 0.20
CA GLY A 160 4.46 6.59 -0.25
C GLY A 160 4.27 6.62 -1.76
N VAL A 161 5.19 7.22 -2.52
CA VAL A 161 5.09 7.34 -3.98
C VAL A 161 6.18 6.53 -4.67
N TRP A 162 5.79 5.68 -5.60
CA TRP A 162 6.74 4.86 -6.35
C TRP A 162 7.57 5.71 -7.31
N GLU A 163 8.89 5.62 -7.16
CA GLU A 163 9.86 6.25 -8.04
C GLU A 163 10.92 5.23 -8.41
N LYS A 164 11.14 5.03 -9.71
CA LYS A 164 12.03 3.96 -10.21
C LYS A 164 13.42 4.03 -9.59
N GLN A 165 14.02 5.22 -9.53
CA GLN A 165 15.36 5.39 -8.98
C GLN A 165 15.42 4.98 -7.50
N ARG A 166 14.47 5.46 -6.68
CA ARG A 166 14.43 5.17 -5.25
C ARG A 166 14.08 3.71 -4.97
N ALA A 167 13.21 3.11 -5.78
CA ALA A 167 12.94 1.68 -5.75
C ALA A 167 14.19 0.84 -6.05
N ASP A 168 14.98 1.23 -7.06
CA ASP A 168 16.24 0.55 -7.36
C ASP A 168 17.27 0.69 -6.25
N GLU A 169 17.41 1.91 -5.69
CA GLU A 169 18.28 2.18 -4.55
C GLU A 169 17.87 1.34 -3.33
N PHE A 170 16.57 1.21 -3.07
CA PHE A 170 16.01 0.38 -2.01
C PHE A 170 16.31 -1.10 -2.24
N ARG A 171 16.05 -1.63 -3.44
CA ARG A 171 16.33 -3.04 -3.82
C ARG A 171 17.81 -3.39 -3.75
N ALA A 172 18.69 -2.41 -4.00
CA ALA A 172 20.14 -2.59 -3.93
C ALA A 172 20.68 -2.60 -2.49
N ARG A 173 19.87 -2.25 -1.48
CA ARG A 173 20.29 -2.28 -0.08
C ARG A 173 20.63 -3.71 0.35
N PRO A 174 21.70 -3.92 1.13
CA PRO A 174 21.98 -5.21 1.74
C PRO A 174 20.83 -5.60 2.68
N LYS A 175 20.34 -6.84 2.55
CA LYS A 175 19.43 -7.42 3.53
C LYS A 175 20.10 -7.49 4.90
N ARG A 176 19.38 -7.07 5.93
CA ARG A 176 19.74 -7.14 7.36
C ARG A 176 19.30 -8.45 7.99
N ILE A 177 18.16 -8.99 7.55
CA ILE A 177 17.55 -10.20 8.07
C ILE A 177 17.54 -11.27 6.98
N HIS A 178 18.13 -12.43 7.28
CA HIS A 178 18.08 -13.58 6.40
C HIS A 178 16.94 -14.52 6.81
N VAL A 179 16.06 -14.86 5.86
CA VAL A 179 14.91 -15.76 6.10
C VAL A 179 15.34 -17.11 6.71
N GLY A 180 16.52 -17.60 6.37
CA GLY A 180 17.05 -18.87 6.91
C GLY A 180 17.35 -18.84 8.40
N ASP A 181 17.62 -17.66 8.98
CA ASP A 181 17.94 -17.50 10.40
C ASP A 181 16.68 -17.43 11.27
N TYR A 182 15.52 -17.21 10.63
CA TYR A 182 14.23 -16.96 11.27
C TYR A 182 13.16 -17.84 10.59
N PRO A 183 13.18 -19.17 10.84
CA PRO A 183 12.17 -20.06 10.29
C PRO A 183 10.78 -19.67 10.82
N VAL A 184 9.77 -19.82 9.96
CA VAL A 184 8.36 -19.61 10.34
C VAL A 184 8.03 -20.50 11.54
N HIS A 185 7.36 -19.93 12.54
CA HIS A 185 6.98 -20.63 13.75
C HIS A 185 6.02 -21.79 13.42
N GLU A 186 6.11 -22.91 14.14
CA GLU A 186 5.34 -24.13 13.84
C GLU A 186 3.81 -23.93 13.92
N ASN A 187 3.39 -23.06 14.83
CA ASN A 187 1.99 -22.68 15.02
C ASN A 187 1.57 -21.46 14.20
N TRP A 188 2.39 -20.97 13.27
CA TRP A 188 2.00 -19.84 12.44
C TRP A 188 0.91 -20.23 11.43
N ASP A 189 -0.10 -19.39 11.29
CA ASP A 189 -1.08 -19.46 10.22
C ASP A 189 -1.53 -18.07 9.74
N GLU A 190 -2.10 -18.02 8.55
CA GLU A 190 -2.62 -16.81 7.91
C GLU A 190 -4.03 -16.44 8.40
N TYR A 191 -4.69 -17.32 9.15
CA TYR A 191 -6.13 -17.24 9.45
C TYR A 191 -6.45 -17.05 10.94
N SER A 192 -5.49 -17.30 11.83
CA SER A 192 -5.67 -17.04 13.24
C SER A 192 -5.18 -15.63 13.55
N GLY A 193 -6.03 -14.91 14.27
CA GLY A 193 -5.63 -13.75 15.04
C GLY A 193 -5.10 -14.22 16.40
N PRO A 194 -4.86 -13.29 17.33
CA PRO A 194 -4.51 -13.62 18.70
C PRO A 194 -5.71 -14.30 19.39
N ASP A 195 -5.82 -15.63 19.26
CA ASP A 195 -6.75 -16.50 19.98
C ASP A 195 -6.16 -16.86 21.36
N SER A 196 -5.67 -15.86 22.10
CA SER A 196 -5.26 -16.09 23.48
C SER A 196 -6.48 -15.88 24.40
N PRO A 197 -7.03 -16.93 25.05
CA PRO A 197 -8.11 -16.80 26.02
C PRO A 197 -7.70 -16.05 27.30
N PHE A 198 -6.47 -15.52 27.36
CA PHE A 198 -5.89 -14.84 28.53
C PHE A 198 -5.56 -13.36 28.29
N THR A 199 -5.78 -12.81 27.09
CA THR A 199 -5.55 -11.40 26.79
C THR A 199 -6.74 -10.80 26.04
N GLU A 200 -7.45 -9.87 26.68
CA GLU A 200 -8.63 -9.18 26.14
C GLU A 200 -8.32 -8.26 24.95
N THR A 201 -7.04 -7.98 24.64
CA THR A 201 -6.67 -7.10 23.51
C THR A 201 -5.25 -7.37 23.02
N PRO A 202 -5.02 -7.53 21.71
CA PRO A 202 -3.67 -7.73 21.20
C PRO A 202 -2.84 -6.46 21.14
N TYR A 203 -1.53 -6.63 21.32
CA TYR A 203 -0.55 -5.60 21.03
C TYR A 203 -0.06 -5.71 19.59
N TYR A 204 -0.05 -4.60 18.87
CA TYR A 204 0.58 -4.54 17.55
C TYR A 204 2.09 -4.26 17.71
N PRO A 205 2.96 -5.13 17.17
CA PRO A 205 4.40 -4.91 17.19
C PRO A 205 4.79 -3.60 16.51
N VAL A 206 5.69 -2.86 17.13
CA VAL A 206 6.36 -1.71 16.53
C VAL A 206 7.81 -2.09 16.30
N PHE A 207 8.16 -2.33 15.05
CA PHE A 207 9.54 -2.51 14.62
C PHE A 207 10.16 -1.15 14.33
N GLN A 208 11.13 -0.75 15.14
CA GLN A 208 11.90 0.45 14.86
C GLN A 208 13.12 0.08 14.01
N THR A 209 13.12 0.50 12.75
CA THR A 209 14.20 0.20 11.78
C THR A 209 15.08 1.41 11.49
N ALA A 210 14.72 2.59 12.03
CA ALA A 210 15.54 3.79 11.96
C ALA A 210 15.73 4.45 13.33
N LYS A 211 16.75 5.31 13.44
CA LYS A 211 16.95 6.14 14.62
C LYS A 211 16.00 7.33 14.54
N ILE A 212 15.05 7.41 15.47
CA ILE A 212 14.04 8.46 15.54
C ILE A 212 14.16 9.18 16.87
N GLY A 213 13.98 10.50 16.87
CA GLY A 213 13.96 11.30 18.09
C GLY A 213 12.84 10.90 19.04
N LEU A 214 13.11 10.95 20.35
CA LEU A 214 12.12 10.64 21.40
C LEU A 214 10.86 11.50 21.27
N ASP A 215 10.99 12.77 20.89
CA ASP A 215 9.85 13.68 20.68
C ASP A 215 8.92 13.17 19.58
N THR A 216 9.48 12.68 18.46
CA THR A 216 8.69 12.08 17.36
C THR A 216 8.03 10.78 17.82
N ILE A 217 8.72 9.93 18.59
CA ILE A 217 8.13 8.69 19.13
C ILE A 217 6.98 9.01 20.08
N ASN A 218 7.14 10.00 20.95
CA ASN A 218 6.09 10.44 21.86
C ASN A 218 4.91 11.07 21.11
N GLN A 219 5.18 11.81 20.03
CA GLN A 219 4.14 12.31 19.13
C GLN A 219 3.38 11.16 18.47
N PHE A 220 4.08 10.16 17.93
CA PHE A 220 3.47 8.97 17.35
C PHE A 220 2.55 8.27 18.35
N LEU A 221 3.05 7.91 19.53
CA LEU A 221 2.25 7.25 20.55
C LEU A 221 1.04 8.09 20.98
N LYS A 222 1.23 9.40 21.17
CA LYS A 222 0.14 10.29 21.51
C LYS A 222 -0.95 10.28 20.44
N GLU A 223 -0.60 10.54 19.18
CA GLU A 223 -1.57 10.66 18.08
C GLU A 223 -2.26 9.34 17.73
N THR A 224 -1.55 8.21 17.85
CA THR A 224 -2.14 6.88 17.66
C THR A 224 -3.16 6.52 18.74
N TYR A 225 -2.99 7.04 19.97
CA TYR A 225 -3.94 6.83 21.07
C TYR A 225 -5.01 7.92 21.20
N ASP A 226 -4.77 9.10 20.64
CA ASP A 226 -5.70 10.25 20.60
C ASP A 226 -6.81 10.01 19.56
N GLN A 227 -7.54 8.92 19.76
CA GLN A 227 -8.64 8.44 18.93
C GLN A 227 -9.84 8.09 19.82
N ASP A 228 -11.04 8.22 19.28
CA ASP A 228 -12.25 7.76 19.96
C ASP A 228 -12.36 6.24 19.82
N TRP A 229 -11.90 5.52 20.83
CA TRP A 229 -12.00 4.05 20.92
C TRP A 229 -13.36 3.58 21.45
N GLY A 230 -14.32 4.50 21.61
CA GLY A 230 -15.62 4.26 22.23
C GLY A 230 -15.54 4.26 23.76
N GLU A 231 -16.37 5.09 24.39
CA GLU A 231 -16.65 4.95 25.82
C GLU A 231 -17.57 3.73 25.99
N GLY A 232 -17.13 2.72 26.73
CA GLY A 232 -18.09 1.77 27.29
C GLY A 232 -19.00 2.56 28.21
N ASP A 233 -20.29 2.66 27.88
CA ASP A 233 -21.28 3.35 28.69
C ASP A 233 -21.09 2.94 30.17
N GLU A 234 -20.71 3.90 31.03
CA GLU A 234 -20.47 3.64 32.46
C GLU A 234 -21.74 3.18 33.20
N ASP A 235 -22.89 3.25 32.53
CA ASP A 235 -24.19 2.83 33.00
C ASP A 235 -24.55 1.45 32.40
N GLU A 236 -24.13 0.39 33.10
CA GLU A 236 -24.69 -0.99 33.10
C GLU A 236 -23.64 -2.12 33.15
N GLY A 237 -22.57 -1.98 33.96
CA GLY A 237 -21.78 -3.15 34.39
C GLY A 237 -21.08 -3.95 33.27
N GLU A 238 -20.99 -3.39 32.06
CA GLU A 238 -20.20 -3.95 30.97
C GLU A 238 -18.72 -3.60 31.17
N GLU A 239 -17.85 -4.59 30.96
CA GLU A 239 -16.40 -4.45 31.09
C GLU A 239 -15.90 -3.31 30.18
N LYS A 240 -15.07 -2.41 30.72
CA LYS A 240 -14.46 -1.33 29.94
C LYS A 240 -13.81 -1.93 28.69
N ARG A 241 -14.25 -1.53 27.50
CA ARG A 241 -13.59 -1.94 26.24
C ARG A 241 -12.09 -1.65 26.36
N ALA A 242 -11.30 -2.71 26.26
CA ALA A 242 -9.87 -2.59 26.40
C ALA A 242 -9.28 -1.97 25.12
N VAL A 243 -8.60 -0.84 25.27
CA VAL A 243 -8.05 -0.06 24.15
C VAL A 243 -6.88 -0.82 23.52
N PRO A 244 -6.86 -1.02 22.18
CA PRO A 244 -5.73 -1.62 21.47
C PRO A 244 -4.38 -1.02 21.87
N GLY A 245 -3.33 -1.83 21.82
CA GLY A 245 -2.01 -1.43 22.28
C GLY A 245 -0.96 -1.56 21.18
N VAL A 246 0.13 -0.80 21.30
CA VAL A 246 1.33 -1.00 20.50
C VAL A 246 2.47 -1.34 21.45
N ALA A 247 3.39 -2.19 21.02
CA ALA A 247 4.54 -2.59 21.83
C ALA A 247 5.82 -2.58 20.97
N PHE A 248 6.83 -1.85 21.44
CA PHE A 248 8.13 -1.80 20.75
C PHE A 248 8.85 -3.14 20.88
N VAL A 249 9.30 -3.67 19.74
CA VAL A 249 10.12 -4.88 19.69
C VAL A 249 11.53 -4.55 20.18
N SER A 250 11.84 -4.98 21.41
CA SER A 250 13.11 -4.71 22.09
C SER A 250 14.11 -5.87 22.01
N SER A 251 13.67 -7.06 21.60
CA SER A 251 14.51 -8.24 21.35
C SER A 251 13.94 -9.05 20.19
N ILE A 252 14.82 -9.71 19.42
CA ILE A 252 14.44 -10.60 18.30
C ILE A 252 15.08 -12.00 18.42
N ASP A 253 15.97 -12.19 19.39
CA ASP A 253 16.73 -13.42 19.56
C ASP A 253 16.23 -14.21 20.78
N GLU A 254 15.84 -13.52 21.86
CA GLU A 254 15.37 -14.15 23.10
C GLU A 254 14.14 -13.41 23.68
N ALA A 255 13.20 -14.17 24.24
CA ALA A 255 12.06 -13.62 24.96
C ALA A 255 12.48 -13.04 26.33
N PRO A 256 11.83 -11.98 26.84
CA PRO A 256 10.67 -11.31 26.26
C PRO A 256 11.05 -10.38 25.10
N TYR A 257 10.25 -10.41 24.03
CA TYR A 257 10.52 -9.66 22.79
C TYR A 257 10.07 -8.19 22.86
N HIS A 258 9.31 -7.81 23.89
CA HIS A 258 8.84 -6.45 24.17
C HIS A 258 8.73 -6.24 25.68
N ALA A 259 8.64 -4.98 26.11
CA ALA A 259 8.49 -4.59 27.53
C ALA A 259 7.03 -4.35 27.95
N GLY A 260 6.06 -4.77 27.14
CA GLY A 260 4.62 -4.50 27.32
C GLY A 260 4.09 -3.33 26.47
N LYS A 261 2.84 -2.93 26.73
CA LYS A 261 2.16 -1.82 26.05
C LYS A 261 2.94 -0.50 26.22
N ALA A 262 3.25 0.16 25.12
CA ALA A 262 3.85 1.49 25.14
C ALA A 262 2.81 2.54 25.52
N ALA A 263 3.18 3.49 26.38
CA ALA A 263 2.34 4.62 26.76
C ALA A 263 3.08 5.93 26.49
N ALA A 264 2.35 6.95 26.05
CA ALA A 264 2.88 8.30 25.93
C ALA A 264 2.74 9.07 27.27
N PRO A 265 3.72 9.90 27.68
CA PRO A 265 5.05 10.01 27.09
C PRO A 265 6.01 8.94 27.62
N LEU A 266 6.90 8.46 26.75
CA LEU A 266 8.10 7.73 27.13
C LEU A 266 9.16 8.69 27.69
N GLU A 267 9.81 8.28 28.77
CA GLU A 267 10.93 9.03 29.39
C GLU A 267 12.25 8.86 28.63
N SER A 268 12.40 7.78 27.87
CA SER A 268 13.58 7.46 27.08
C SER A 268 13.19 6.76 25.77
N ALA A 269 14.05 6.88 24.76
CA ALA A 269 13.85 6.17 23.50
C ALA A 269 13.77 4.65 23.75
N PRO A 270 12.88 3.92 23.06
CA PRO A 270 12.83 2.46 23.11
C PRO A 270 14.19 1.84 22.79
N GLN A 271 14.49 0.72 23.43
CA GLN A 271 15.65 -0.08 23.04
C GLN A 271 15.36 -0.76 21.71
N VAL A 272 16.25 -0.57 20.75
CA VAL A 272 16.13 -1.13 19.40
C VAL A 272 17.25 -2.14 19.17
N PRO A 273 16.93 -3.41 18.86
CA PRO A 273 17.91 -4.39 18.39
C PRO A 273 18.70 -3.84 17.21
N SER A 274 20.03 -3.87 17.28
CA SER A 274 20.89 -3.29 16.23
C SER A 274 20.66 -3.93 14.86
N THR A 275 20.25 -5.20 14.82
CA THR A 275 19.95 -5.94 13.60
C THR A 275 18.73 -5.40 12.85
N LEU A 276 17.80 -4.74 13.55
CA LEU A 276 16.63 -4.10 12.92
C LEU A 276 16.98 -2.78 12.24
N LEU A 277 18.10 -2.14 12.58
CA LEU A 277 18.48 -0.86 11.99
C LEU A 277 18.78 -1.01 10.48
N GLY A 278 17.94 -0.41 9.66
CA GLY A 278 17.95 -0.47 8.20
C GLY A 278 17.26 -1.71 7.63
N ALA A 279 16.55 -2.50 8.45
CA ALA A 279 15.70 -3.58 7.95
C ALA A 279 14.44 -3.00 7.26
N SER A 280 13.98 -3.69 6.22
CA SER A 280 12.72 -3.40 5.54
C SER A 280 11.51 -3.99 6.28
N ALA A 281 10.31 -3.52 5.96
CA ALA A 281 9.08 -4.10 6.50
C ALA A 281 8.91 -5.59 6.14
N VAL A 282 9.37 -6.00 4.95
CA VAL A 282 9.40 -7.42 4.54
C VAL A 282 10.32 -8.25 5.44
N GLU A 283 11.43 -7.67 5.88
CA GLU A 283 12.34 -8.31 6.84
C GLU A 283 11.74 -8.35 8.26
N CYS A 284 10.99 -7.33 8.66
CA CYS A 284 10.23 -7.35 9.91
C CYS A 284 9.16 -8.45 9.92
N ASP A 285 8.46 -8.67 8.81
CA ASP A 285 7.49 -9.78 8.65
C ASP A 285 8.14 -11.16 8.81
N VAL A 286 9.39 -11.33 8.40
CA VAL A 286 10.16 -12.56 8.65
C VAL A 286 10.37 -12.78 10.16
N ILE A 287 10.70 -11.72 10.91
CA ILE A 287 10.83 -11.79 12.37
C ILE A 287 9.48 -12.07 13.02
N ALA A 288 8.42 -11.36 12.60
CA ALA A 288 7.10 -11.48 13.18
C ALA A 288 6.58 -12.92 13.11
N ARG A 289 6.64 -13.53 11.92
CA ARG A 289 6.23 -14.93 11.69
C ARG A 289 7.10 -15.97 12.39
N SER A 290 8.31 -15.60 12.81
CA SER A 290 9.26 -16.50 13.46
C SER A 290 9.22 -16.44 14.99
N ARG A 291 8.96 -15.26 15.56
CA ARG A 291 9.14 -15.01 17.01
C ARG A 291 7.83 -14.84 17.78
N PHE A 292 6.75 -14.49 17.11
CA PHE A 292 5.45 -14.29 17.75
C PHE A 292 4.54 -15.48 17.38
N PRO A 293 4.34 -16.45 18.30
CA PRO A 293 3.52 -17.62 18.03
C PRO A 293 2.04 -17.25 17.92
N ALA A 294 1.23 -18.09 17.26
CA ALA A 294 -0.22 -17.88 17.19
C ALA A 294 -0.92 -18.05 18.55
N GLU A 295 -0.64 -19.17 19.21
CA GLU A 295 -1.27 -19.51 20.48
C GLU A 295 -0.52 -18.83 21.65
N GLY A 296 -1.25 -18.10 22.49
CA GLY A 296 -0.75 -17.54 23.74
C GLY A 296 0.17 -16.31 23.62
N SER A 297 0.34 -15.74 22.41
CA SER A 297 1.06 -14.49 22.22
C SER A 297 0.19 -13.29 22.59
N GLU A 298 0.75 -12.35 23.38
CA GLU A 298 0.13 -11.05 23.62
C GLU A 298 0.26 -10.10 22.41
N MET A 299 1.17 -10.43 21.47
CA MET A 299 1.40 -9.64 20.25
C MET A 299 0.73 -10.25 19.03
N ASN A 300 0.13 -9.40 18.20
CA ASN A 300 -0.35 -9.76 16.88
C ASN A 300 0.85 -10.02 15.95
N TYR A 301 0.93 -11.22 15.39
CA TYR A 301 2.05 -11.64 14.53
C TYR A 301 1.74 -11.47 13.04
N ASN A 302 0.49 -11.18 12.70
CA ASN A 302 0.02 -11.01 11.33
C ASN A 302 -0.12 -9.53 10.92
N ARG A 303 -0.12 -8.61 11.89
CA ARG A 303 -0.22 -7.17 11.67
C ARG A 303 0.77 -6.41 12.55
N PHE A 304 1.49 -5.45 11.98
CA PHE A 304 2.52 -4.69 12.70
C PHE A 304 2.77 -3.30 12.10
N ILE A 305 3.47 -2.47 12.87
CA ILE A 305 3.90 -1.13 12.50
C ILE A 305 5.42 -1.12 12.33
N VAL A 306 5.91 -0.40 11.32
CA VAL A 306 7.34 -0.13 11.12
C VAL A 306 7.59 1.36 11.19
N ILE A 307 8.50 1.75 12.09
CA ILE A 307 9.05 3.09 12.21
C ILE A 307 10.38 3.13 11.45
N ASP A 308 10.41 3.85 10.34
CA ASP A 308 11.52 3.83 9.37
C ASP A 308 12.14 5.21 9.14
N GLU A 309 13.07 5.33 8.19
CA GLU A 309 13.84 6.57 7.99
C GLU A 309 12.98 7.78 7.57
N TYR A 310 11.75 7.56 7.12
CA TYR A 310 10.83 8.62 6.71
C TYR A 310 9.94 9.08 7.86
N THR A 311 9.83 8.29 8.93
CA THR A 311 8.92 8.59 10.05
C THR A 311 9.16 9.96 10.67
N GLU A 312 10.41 10.34 10.86
CA GLU A 312 10.72 11.63 11.50
C GLU A 312 10.35 12.82 10.64
N LYS A 313 10.64 12.72 9.33
CA LYS A 313 10.45 13.81 8.37
C LYS A 313 8.99 13.96 7.96
N ASP A 314 8.34 12.84 7.64
CA ASP A 314 7.03 12.84 6.99
C ASP A 314 5.89 12.58 8.00
N LYS A 315 6.21 12.30 9.27
CA LYS A 315 5.23 11.98 10.35
C LYS A 315 4.29 10.84 9.97
N THR A 316 4.86 9.82 9.34
CA THR A 316 4.17 8.60 8.92
C THR A 316 4.89 7.36 9.42
N VAL A 317 4.18 6.25 9.50
CA VAL A 317 4.73 4.92 9.72
C VAL A 317 4.29 4.01 8.59
N ILE A 318 4.91 2.85 8.47
CA ILE A 318 4.38 1.79 7.61
C ILE A 318 3.50 0.91 8.48
N ILE A 319 2.29 0.63 8.02
CA ILE A 319 1.46 -0.44 8.56
C ILE A 319 1.53 -1.63 7.62
N ALA A 320 1.52 -2.84 8.17
CA ALA A 320 1.64 -4.06 7.40
C ALA A 320 0.70 -5.16 7.93
N GLY A 321 0.17 -5.96 7.01
CA GLY A 321 -0.70 -7.10 7.29
C GLY A 321 -0.45 -8.25 6.32
N ASN A 322 -0.35 -9.48 6.81
CA ASN A 322 -0.07 -10.68 6.02
C ASN A 322 -1.22 -11.71 6.02
N ASN A 323 -2.37 -11.35 6.58
CA ASN A 323 -3.55 -12.20 6.77
C ASN A 323 -4.74 -11.88 5.84
N GLU A 324 -4.49 -11.14 4.76
CA GLU A 324 -5.56 -10.65 3.86
C GLU A 324 -5.38 -11.05 2.41
N ALA A 325 -4.15 -10.96 1.88
CA ALA A 325 -3.85 -11.36 0.52
C ALA A 325 -2.92 -12.57 0.56
N LYS A 326 -3.34 -13.66 -0.07
CA LYS A 326 -2.67 -14.96 0.07
C LYS A 326 -1.19 -14.90 -0.30
N GLY A 327 -0.32 -15.18 0.68
CA GLY A 327 1.13 -15.17 0.49
C GLY A 327 1.72 -13.79 0.12
N GLN A 328 1.02 -12.69 0.42
CA GLN A 328 1.48 -11.33 0.21
C GLN A 328 1.40 -10.51 1.50
N LEU A 329 2.43 -9.70 1.74
CA LEU A 329 2.42 -8.69 2.78
C LEU A 329 1.81 -7.41 2.21
N LEU A 330 0.61 -7.07 2.65
CA LEU A 330 -0.01 -5.78 2.34
C LEU A 330 0.65 -4.71 3.19
N MET A 331 1.04 -3.61 2.55
CA MET A 331 1.73 -2.50 3.21
C MET A 331 1.22 -1.18 2.66
N SER A 332 1.08 -0.21 3.55
CA SER A 332 0.84 1.18 3.19
C SER A 332 1.51 2.12 4.20
N ARG A 333 1.68 3.37 3.78
CA ARG A 333 2.03 4.47 4.67
C ARG A 333 0.77 4.92 5.39
N CYS A 334 0.91 5.19 6.68
CA CYS A 334 -0.16 5.75 7.49
C CYS A 334 0.38 6.93 8.28
N ASP A 335 -0.40 7.98 8.44
CA ASP A 335 -0.07 9.00 9.44
C ASP A 335 -0.18 8.43 10.87
N PHE A 336 0.33 9.16 11.86
CA PHE A 336 0.37 8.64 13.23
C PHE A 336 -1.03 8.37 13.81
N LYS A 337 -2.02 9.16 13.41
CA LYS A 337 -3.41 9.02 13.85
C LYS A 337 -4.06 7.75 13.31
N GLY A 338 -3.88 7.46 12.03
CA GLY A 338 -4.48 6.30 11.38
C GLY A 338 -3.77 4.99 11.72
N ALA A 339 -2.51 5.03 12.18
CA ALA A 339 -1.67 3.84 12.24
C ALA A 339 -2.28 2.66 13.02
N LEU A 340 -2.76 2.90 14.25
CA LEU A 340 -3.36 1.83 15.06
C LEU A 340 -4.77 1.48 14.60
N ILE A 341 -5.59 2.48 14.24
CA ILE A 341 -6.95 2.28 13.70
C ILE A 341 -6.92 1.39 12.47
N SER A 342 -6.01 1.63 11.54
CA SER A 342 -5.92 0.85 10.30
C SER A 342 -5.56 -0.62 10.53
N LEU A 343 -4.94 -0.96 11.66
CA LEU A 343 -4.62 -2.34 12.01
C LEU A 343 -5.76 -3.06 12.73
N VAL A 344 -6.69 -2.32 13.35
CA VAL A 344 -7.87 -2.88 14.04
C VAL A 344 -9.16 -2.80 13.22
N SER A 345 -9.20 -1.94 12.20
CA SER A 345 -10.41 -1.56 11.45
C SER A 345 -11.18 -2.76 10.91
N MET A 346 -10.49 -3.84 10.54
CA MET A 346 -11.13 -5.03 10.02
C MET A 346 -12.02 -5.71 11.07
N GLU A 347 -11.61 -5.68 12.34
CA GLU A 347 -12.35 -6.29 13.46
C GLU A 347 -13.55 -5.44 13.89
N GLU A 348 -13.49 -4.11 13.72
CA GLU A 348 -14.52 -3.18 14.19
C GLU A 348 -15.52 -2.76 13.10
N THR A 349 -15.08 -2.65 11.84
CA THR A 349 -15.86 -2.04 10.75
C THR A 349 -15.98 -2.92 9.50
N GLY A 350 -15.20 -4.00 9.42
CA GLY A 350 -15.07 -4.81 8.20
C GLY A 350 -14.22 -4.18 7.10
N LEU A 351 -13.62 -3.00 7.34
CA LEU A 351 -12.66 -2.36 6.43
C LEU A 351 -11.33 -3.11 6.45
N THR A 352 -11.03 -3.81 5.35
CA THR A 352 -9.78 -4.57 5.17
C THR A 352 -8.58 -3.62 4.99
N LEU A 353 -7.37 -4.07 5.31
CA LEU A 353 -6.15 -3.33 4.99
C LEU A 353 -5.99 -3.16 3.49
N GLU A 354 -6.36 -4.15 2.67
CA GLU A 354 -6.34 -4.01 1.20
C GLU A 354 -7.20 -2.81 0.75
N GLN A 355 -8.42 -2.71 1.27
CA GLN A 355 -9.35 -1.64 0.93
C GLN A 355 -8.76 -0.27 1.33
N GLN A 356 -8.26 -0.13 2.56
CA GLN A 356 -7.63 1.11 3.01
C GLN A 356 -6.39 1.48 2.18
N CYS A 357 -5.56 0.50 1.83
CA CYS A 357 -4.40 0.72 0.97
C CYS A 357 -4.81 1.24 -0.41
N ASN A 358 -5.89 0.69 -0.97
CA ASN A 358 -6.39 1.07 -2.28
C ASN A 358 -7.07 2.45 -2.25
N GLU A 359 -7.90 2.73 -1.24
CA GLU A 359 -8.54 4.03 -1.02
C GLU A 359 -7.51 5.15 -0.84
N ALA A 360 -6.46 4.93 -0.04
CA ALA A 360 -5.40 5.91 0.15
C ALA A 360 -4.68 6.31 -1.16
N VAL A 361 -4.59 5.39 -2.13
CA VAL A 361 -4.03 5.65 -3.47
C VAL A 361 -5.06 6.33 -4.38
N GLN A 362 -6.34 5.96 -4.27
CA GLN A 362 -7.40 6.51 -5.10
C GLN A 362 -7.80 7.93 -4.72
N GLU A 363 -7.78 8.23 -3.43
CA GLU A 363 -8.27 9.49 -2.86
C GLU A 363 -7.13 10.48 -2.56
N GLY A 364 -5.87 10.03 -2.58
CA GLY A 364 -4.76 10.83 -2.08
C GLY A 364 -3.37 10.38 -2.54
N PRO A 365 -2.33 10.68 -1.75
CA PRO A 365 -0.93 10.43 -2.11
C PRO A 365 -0.46 8.99 -1.84
N GLY A 366 -1.37 8.06 -1.49
CA GLY A 366 -1.00 6.72 -1.01
C GLY A 366 -0.63 6.69 0.48
N ILE A 367 -1.16 7.63 1.27
CA ILE A 367 -1.03 7.66 2.73
C ILE A 367 -2.43 7.52 3.32
N ILE A 368 -2.60 6.56 4.22
CA ILE A 368 -3.82 6.39 4.99
C ILE A 368 -3.84 7.47 6.07
N HIS A 369 -4.97 8.16 6.18
CA HIS A 369 -5.18 9.23 7.15
C HIS A 369 -6.16 8.78 8.21
N GLY A 370 -5.79 8.97 9.48
CA GLY A 370 -6.73 8.80 10.58
C GLY A 370 -7.85 9.86 10.57
N PRO A 371 -8.97 9.61 11.26
CA PRO A 371 -10.11 10.51 11.33
C PRO A 371 -9.81 11.88 12.01
#